data_AF-A0A2I1HI89-F1
#
_entry.id   AF-A0A2I1HI89-F1
#
_cell.length_a   1.000
_cell.length_b   1.000
_cell.length_c   1.000
_cell.angle_alpha   90.00
_cell.angle_beta   90.00
_cell.angle_gamma   90.00
#
_symmetry.space_group_name_H-M   'P 1'
#
loop_
_entity.id
_entity.type
_entity.pdbx_description
1 polymer ?
#
loop_
_entity_poly.entity_id
_entity_poly.type
_entity_poly.pdbx_seq_one_letter_code
_entity_poly.pdbx_strand_id
1 'polypeptide(L)'
;MYNRIPFLLKTLKKKIFNNNMYNKGYILVYARVNSLNYLIIKSLHNVYIENISLKSIEKIHTPFGTKGKIINPPDLRPILIITIWDALCLLWMCYEKNITNESLIEDLRNLAVKFKLMEALCNLPTTTNLTISEDCFMFGASICIGIPKHKLTRKNIQENNASAASARVDVIPSIKGSTHVEMPPGSICGHPWGNCSEATPWEALRGEDCSVELNSLTITLKDLEEKEICYKCNEVAKTMKSMGVAKVVPMHLFP
;
A
#
# COMPACT_ATOMS: atom_id res chain seq x y z
N MET A 1 -18.11 -43.11 -6.53
CA MET A 1 -16.74 -43.18 -7.07
C MET A 1 -15.94 -41.93 -6.71
N TYR A 2 -15.83 -41.60 -5.42
CA TYR A 2 -15.03 -40.48 -4.89
C TYR A 2 -14.32 -40.97 -3.63
N ASN A 3 -13.08 -41.44 -3.76
CA ASN A 3 -12.28 -41.95 -2.64
C ASN A 3 -10.78 -41.62 -2.81
N ARG A 4 -10.44 -40.33 -2.99
CA ARG A 4 -9.03 -39.85 -3.00
C ARG A 4 -8.80 -38.49 -2.31
N ILE A 5 -9.65 -38.12 -1.35
CA ILE A 5 -9.50 -36.87 -0.57
C ILE A 5 -8.92 -37.09 0.86
N PRO A 6 -9.14 -38.23 1.56
CA PRO A 6 -8.64 -38.37 2.93
C PRO A 6 -7.11 -38.55 3.08
N PHE A 7 -6.39 -38.97 2.04
CA PHE A 7 -4.95 -39.29 2.13
C PHE A 7 -4.03 -38.05 1.93
N LEU A 8 -4.46 -37.08 1.11
CA LEU A 8 -3.72 -35.83 0.88
C LEU A 8 -3.78 -34.89 2.09
N LEU A 9 -4.90 -34.86 2.82
CA LEU A 9 -5.05 -34.08 4.06
C LEU A 9 -4.23 -34.62 5.22
N LYS A 10 -3.99 -35.94 5.29
CA LYS A 10 -3.18 -36.56 6.36
C LYS A 10 -1.68 -36.34 6.15
N THR A 11 -1.24 -36.25 4.89
CA THR A 11 0.17 -36.02 4.54
C THR A 11 0.55 -34.53 4.64
N LEU A 12 -0.37 -33.61 4.29
CA LEU A 12 -0.17 -32.17 4.49
C LEU A 12 -0.19 -31.75 5.96
N LYS A 13 -1.04 -32.40 6.80
CA LYS A 13 -1.00 -32.17 8.26
C LYS A 13 0.36 -32.55 8.86
N LYS A 14 1.01 -33.63 8.42
CA LYS A 14 2.26 -34.10 9.05
C LYS A 14 3.52 -33.33 8.63
N LYS A 15 3.52 -32.68 7.46
CA LYS A 15 4.64 -31.80 7.03
C LYS A 15 4.53 -30.36 7.53
N ILE A 16 3.33 -29.88 7.85
CA ILE A 16 3.10 -28.51 8.33
C ILE A 16 3.14 -28.42 9.87
N PHE A 17 2.88 -29.50 10.62
CA PHE A 17 2.72 -29.44 12.08
C PHE A 17 3.96 -29.62 12.95
N ASN A 18 5.16 -29.84 12.40
CA ASN A 18 6.35 -30.09 13.23
C ASN A 18 7.22 -28.86 13.54
N ASN A 19 6.75 -27.65 13.25
CA ASN A 19 7.35 -26.44 13.80
C ASN A 19 6.26 -25.53 14.37
N ASN A 20 6.42 -25.14 15.63
CA ASN A 20 5.54 -24.31 16.44
C ASN A 20 5.21 -22.95 15.80
N MET A 21 4.33 -22.91 14.80
CA MET A 21 3.80 -21.69 14.18
C MET A 21 2.38 -21.40 14.66
N TYR A 22 2.26 -21.00 15.93
CA TYR A 22 1.15 -20.16 16.36
C TYR A 22 1.48 -18.72 15.98
N ASN A 23 0.96 -18.23 14.86
CA ASN A 23 0.68 -16.80 14.66
C ASN A 23 -0.35 -16.61 13.54
N LYS A 24 -1.61 -16.56 13.97
CA LYS A 24 -2.81 -16.34 13.15
C LYS A 24 -2.82 -14.89 12.65
N GLY A 25 -2.76 -14.71 11.32
CA GLY A 25 -2.89 -13.40 10.66
C GLY A 25 -2.09 -13.34 9.35
N TYR A 26 -0.84 -13.78 9.37
CA TYR A 26 0.11 -13.61 8.26
C TYR A 26 0.10 -14.77 7.23
N ILE A 27 -0.40 -15.94 7.63
CA ILE A 27 -0.28 -17.18 6.83
C ILE A 27 -1.30 -17.24 5.68
N LEU A 28 -2.36 -16.43 5.69
CA LEU A 28 -3.40 -16.50 4.65
C LEU A 28 -3.00 -15.85 3.31
N VAL A 29 -1.94 -15.03 3.27
CA VAL A 29 -1.47 -14.39 2.03
C VAL A 29 -0.51 -15.30 1.23
N TYR A 30 0.03 -16.36 1.83
CA TYR A 30 1.13 -17.15 1.26
C TYR A 30 0.72 -18.34 0.38
N ALA A 31 -0.57 -18.66 0.24
CA ALA A 31 -0.96 -20.00 -0.19
C ALA A 31 -0.94 -20.29 -1.71
N ARG A 32 -0.82 -19.31 -2.62
CA ARG A 32 -0.77 -19.56 -4.08
C ARG A 32 -0.04 -18.48 -4.87
N VAL A 33 1.26 -18.67 -5.08
CA VAL A 33 2.16 -17.65 -5.67
C VAL A 33 2.99 -18.33 -6.77
N ASN A 34 2.87 -17.88 -8.02
CA ASN A 34 3.65 -18.36 -9.18
C ASN A 34 5.12 -17.87 -9.13
N SER A 35 6.00 -18.39 -10.01
CA SER A 35 7.44 -18.13 -10.04
C SER A 35 7.86 -16.65 -10.17
N LEU A 36 7.12 -15.81 -10.90
CA LEU A 36 7.35 -14.34 -10.96
C LEU A 36 7.13 -13.67 -9.59
N ASN A 37 6.18 -14.25 -8.89
CA ASN A 37 5.60 -13.81 -7.63
C ASN A 37 6.50 -14.29 -6.46
N TYR A 38 7.29 -15.34 -6.67
CA TYR A 38 8.33 -15.81 -5.75
C TYR A 38 9.47 -14.80 -5.54
N LEU A 39 9.88 -13.99 -6.53
CA LEU A 39 10.97 -13.02 -6.34
C LEU A 39 10.53 -11.82 -5.49
N ILE A 40 9.31 -11.32 -5.72
CA ILE A 40 8.70 -10.25 -4.90
C ILE A 40 8.44 -10.78 -3.50
N ILE A 41 7.84 -11.97 -3.37
CA ILE A 41 7.59 -12.57 -2.07
C ILE A 41 8.88 -12.98 -1.38
N LYS A 42 9.93 -13.46 -2.05
CA LYS A 42 11.24 -13.73 -1.45
C LYS A 42 11.91 -12.43 -1.01
N SER A 43 11.82 -11.37 -1.81
CA SER A 43 12.32 -10.05 -1.45
C SER A 43 11.58 -9.52 -0.23
N LEU A 44 10.25 -9.63 -0.19
CA LEU A 44 9.42 -9.22 0.94
C LEU A 44 9.55 -10.17 2.14
N HIS A 45 9.79 -11.47 1.96
CA HIS A 45 9.96 -12.46 3.01
C HIS A 45 11.32 -12.27 3.71
N ASN A 46 12.40 -12.14 2.94
CA ASN A 46 13.72 -11.79 3.48
C ASN A 46 13.74 -10.40 4.11
N VAL A 47 12.89 -9.49 3.63
CA VAL A 47 12.75 -8.14 4.19
C VAL A 47 11.90 -8.11 5.46
N TYR A 48 10.75 -8.78 5.49
CA TYR A 48 9.74 -8.62 6.54
C TYR A 48 9.77 -9.76 7.56
N ILE A 49 9.94 -11.02 7.16
CA ILE A 49 9.90 -12.14 8.11
C ILE A 49 11.20 -12.27 8.91
N GLU A 50 12.36 -11.98 8.32
CA GLU A 50 13.63 -12.00 9.06
C GLU A 50 13.80 -10.78 10.00
N ASN A 51 13.19 -9.63 9.68
CA ASN A 51 13.31 -8.40 10.48
C ASN A 51 12.17 -8.20 11.49
N ILE A 52 11.03 -8.89 11.34
CA ILE A 52 9.98 -8.92 12.36
C ILE A 52 10.34 -10.01 13.38
N SER A 53 11.27 -9.68 14.28
CA SER A 53 11.35 -10.40 15.55
C SER A 53 10.04 -10.16 16.28
N LEU A 54 9.36 -11.20 16.79
CA LEU A 54 8.13 -11.02 17.57
C LEU A 54 8.32 -10.11 18.82
N LYS A 55 9.57 -9.87 19.24
CA LYS A 55 9.93 -8.87 20.27
C LYS A 55 9.90 -7.41 19.78
N SER A 56 9.80 -7.16 18.48
CA SER A 56 9.76 -5.82 17.86
C SER A 56 8.36 -5.31 17.54
N ILE A 57 7.30 -6.04 17.88
CA ILE A 57 5.89 -5.58 17.78
C ILE A 57 5.64 -4.32 18.63
N GLU A 58 6.55 -3.96 19.54
CA GLU A 58 6.54 -2.71 20.30
C GLU A 58 7.22 -1.52 19.61
N LYS A 59 7.90 -1.70 18.46
CA LYS A 59 8.74 -0.66 17.82
C LYS A 59 8.31 -0.44 16.37
N ILE A 60 7.91 0.81 16.08
CA ILE A 60 7.85 1.50 14.78
C ILE A 60 7.84 0.53 13.56
N HIS A 61 6.68 0.33 12.94
CA HIS A 61 6.48 -0.52 11.74
C HIS A 61 6.97 0.14 10.45
N THR A 62 8.18 0.70 10.48
CA THR A 62 8.95 1.07 9.29
C THR A 62 10.04 0.02 9.14
N PRO A 63 9.84 -1.05 8.35
CA PRO A 63 10.80 -2.15 8.21
C PRO A 63 12.20 -1.68 7.78
N PHE A 64 12.29 -0.50 7.16
CA PHE A 64 13.52 0.10 6.67
C PHE A 64 13.79 1.51 7.24
N GLY A 65 13.12 1.87 8.34
CA GLY A 65 13.11 3.25 8.83
C GLY A 65 12.30 4.20 7.95
N THR A 66 12.29 5.49 8.29
CA THR A 66 11.48 6.51 7.62
C THR A 66 11.94 6.84 6.19
N LYS A 67 13.16 6.43 5.80
CA LYS A 67 13.65 6.55 4.43
C LYS A 67 13.15 5.45 3.50
N GLY A 68 12.64 4.35 4.04
CA GLY A 68 12.15 3.22 3.25
C GLY A 68 13.22 2.50 2.45
N LYS A 69 12.78 1.68 1.50
CA LYS A 69 13.61 0.98 0.52
C LYS A 69 12.91 0.97 -0.84
N ILE A 70 13.67 1.26 -1.89
CA ILE A 70 13.20 1.13 -3.27
C ILE A 70 13.22 -0.34 -3.66
N ILE A 71 12.13 -0.78 -4.27
CA ILE A 71 12.00 -2.10 -4.90
C ILE A 71 11.61 -1.90 -6.38
N ASN A 72 11.90 -2.91 -7.20
CA ASN A 72 11.60 -2.90 -8.63
C ASN A 72 10.69 -4.09 -8.95
N PRO A 73 9.36 -3.95 -8.82
CA PRO A 73 8.44 -4.99 -9.28
C PRO A 73 8.51 -5.10 -10.82
N PRO A 74 8.25 -6.29 -11.40
CA PRO A 74 7.99 -6.40 -12.82
C PRO A 74 6.82 -5.50 -13.22
N ASP A 75 6.91 -4.93 -14.42
CA ASP A 75 5.83 -4.17 -15.07
C ASP A 75 5.39 -2.89 -14.34
N LEU A 76 6.13 -2.46 -13.32
CA LEU A 76 5.92 -1.21 -12.59
C LEU A 76 7.20 -0.39 -12.51
N ARG A 77 7.05 0.93 -12.34
CA ARG A 77 8.18 1.79 -11.98
C ARG A 77 8.71 1.42 -10.59
N PRO A 78 9.97 1.78 -10.25
CA PRO A 78 10.52 1.60 -8.92
C PRO A 78 9.60 2.19 -7.84
N ILE A 79 9.33 1.42 -6.79
CA ILE A 79 8.39 1.78 -5.72
C ILE A 79 9.16 1.94 -4.41
N LEU A 80 8.93 3.06 -3.72
CA LEU A 80 9.46 3.26 -2.38
C LEU A 80 8.52 2.64 -1.34
N ILE A 81 9.00 1.59 -0.65
CA ILE A 81 8.31 0.95 0.47
C ILE A 81 8.84 1.55 1.77
N ILE A 82 7.99 2.26 2.51
CA ILE A 82 8.38 2.89 3.79
C ILE A 82 7.69 2.19 4.97
N THR A 83 6.41 1.91 4.82
CA THR A 83 5.54 1.34 5.85
C THR A 83 5.20 -0.12 5.52
N ILE A 84 4.69 -0.85 6.52
CA ILE A 84 4.13 -2.18 6.28
C ILE A 84 2.92 -2.13 5.32
N TRP A 85 2.20 -1.01 5.30
CA TRP A 85 1.03 -0.82 4.45
C TRP A 85 1.40 -0.77 2.97
N ASP A 86 2.51 -0.11 2.62
CA ASP A 86 3.02 -0.09 1.24
C ASP A 86 3.29 -1.52 0.72
N ALA A 87 3.89 -2.37 1.54
CA ALA A 87 4.13 -3.77 1.16
C ALA A 87 2.86 -4.61 1.11
N LEU A 88 1.89 -4.39 2.00
CA LEU A 88 0.62 -5.10 1.95
C LEU A 88 -0.18 -4.73 0.69
N CYS A 89 -0.20 -3.45 0.32
CA CYS A 89 -0.80 -3.00 -0.93
C CYS A 89 -0.16 -3.68 -2.15
N LEU A 90 1.18 -3.75 -2.19
CA LEU A 90 1.89 -4.43 -3.27
C LEU A 90 1.63 -5.94 -3.29
N LEU A 91 1.63 -6.61 -2.14
CA LEU A 91 1.32 -8.03 -2.04
C LEU A 91 -0.09 -8.35 -2.50
N TRP A 92 -1.04 -7.45 -2.19
CA TRP A 92 -2.43 -7.62 -2.61
C TRP A 92 -2.57 -7.55 -4.12
N MET A 93 -1.89 -6.60 -4.76
CA MET A 93 -1.82 -6.50 -6.21
C MET A 93 -1.26 -7.79 -6.85
N CYS A 94 -0.24 -8.38 -6.25
CA CYS A 94 0.34 -9.66 -6.70
C CYS A 94 -0.59 -10.87 -6.51
N TYR A 95 -1.56 -10.79 -5.60
CA TYR A 95 -2.49 -11.87 -5.31
C TYR A 95 -3.64 -11.91 -6.31
N GLU A 96 -4.10 -10.75 -6.79
CA GLU A 96 -5.27 -10.69 -7.66
C GLU A 96 -5.02 -11.03 -9.12
N LYS A 97 -5.99 -11.76 -9.70
CA LYS A 97 -5.88 -12.37 -11.03
C LYS A 97 -6.95 -11.91 -12.01
N ASN A 98 -8.00 -11.26 -11.52
CA ASN A 98 -9.13 -10.83 -12.34
C ASN A 98 -9.09 -9.32 -12.48
N ILE A 99 -8.83 -8.84 -13.69
CA ILE A 99 -8.79 -7.42 -14.03
C ILE A 99 -10.22 -7.01 -14.42
N THR A 100 -11.10 -6.85 -13.45
CA THR A 100 -12.34 -6.11 -13.65
C THR A 100 -12.43 -5.01 -12.61
N ASN A 101 -12.94 -3.84 -13.00
CA ASN A 101 -13.04 -2.70 -12.11
C ASN A 101 -13.88 -3.03 -10.87
N GLU A 102 -14.98 -3.76 -11.04
CA GLU A 102 -15.87 -4.16 -9.95
C GLU A 102 -15.16 -5.10 -8.96
N SER A 103 -14.37 -6.06 -9.45
CA SER A 103 -13.59 -6.96 -8.60
C SER A 103 -12.56 -6.17 -7.80
N LEU A 104 -11.82 -5.29 -8.48
CA LEU A 104 -10.75 -4.51 -7.84
C LEU A 104 -11.29 -3.52 -6.80
N ILE A 105 -12.47 -2.92 -7.05
CA ILE A 105 -13.14 -2.06 -6.07
C ILE A 105 -13.55 -2.86 -4.83
N GLU A 106 -14.09 -4.07 -5.01
CA GLU A 106 -14.42 -4.94 -3.87
C GLU A 106 -13.15 -5.39 -3.13
N ASP A 107 -12.06 -5.63 -3.85
CA ASP A 107 -10.76 -5.93 -3.29
C ASP A 107 -10.16 -4.76 -2.49
N LEU A 108 -10.38 -3.51 -2.92
CA LEU A 108 -10.02 -2.32 -2.14
C LEU A 108 -10.75 -2.32 -0.79
N ARG A 109 -12.05 -2.60 -0.80
CA ARG A 109 -12.87 -2.67 0.42
C ARG A 109 -12.40 -3.80 1.33
N ASN A 110 -12.13 -4.98 0.77
CA ASN A 110 -11.60 -6.13 1.49
C ASN A 110 -10.22 -5.85 2.10
N LEU A 111 -9.34 -5.19 1.36
CA LEU A 111 -8.03 -4.74 1.86
C LEU A 111 -8.21 -3.78 3.04
N ALA A 112 -9.12 -2.81 2.92
CA ALA A 112 -9.40 -1.85 3.99
C ALA A 112 -9.97 -2.52 5.26
N VAL A 113 -10.88 -3.48 5.11
CA VAL A 113 -11.40 -4.28 6.23
C VAL A 113 -10.28 -5.08 6.88
N LYS A 114 -9.39 -5.70 6.09
CA LYS A 114 -8.24 -6.44 6.64
C LYS A 114 -7.26 -5.52 7.36
N PHE A 115 -7.01 -4.31 6.86
CA PHE A 115 -6.21 -3.31 7.58
C PHE A 115 -6.82 -3.01 8.95
N LYS A 116 -8.14 -2.80 9.06
CA LYS A 116 -8.82 -2.61 10.35
C LYS A 116 -8.57 -3.77 11.31
N LEU A 117 -8.67 -5.01 10.82
CA LEU A 117 -8.42 -6.20 11.64
C LEU A 117 -6.97 -6.28 12.14
N MET A 118 -6.05 -5.60 11.45
CA MET A 118 -4.63 -5.50 11.81
C MET A 118 -4.29 -4.27 12.68
N GLU A 119 -5.27 -3.45 13.05
CA GLU A 119 -5.08 -2.25 13.88
C GLU A 119 -4.38 -2.54 15.21
N ALA A 120 -4.72 -3.67 15.84
CA ALA A 120 -4.11 -4.10 17.10
C ALA A 120 -2.58 -4.30 16.99
N LEU A 121 -2.09 -4.52 15.77
CA LEU A 121 -0.68 -4.78 15.48
C LEU A 121 0.08 -3.50 15.14
N CYS A 122 -0.57 -2.51 14.53
CA CYS A 122 0.09 -1.31 14.02
C CYS A 122 -0.91 -0.18 13.74
N ASN A 123 -0.41 1.05 13.73
CA ASN A 123 -1.25 2.23 13.51
C ASN A 123 -1.80 2.25 12.08
N LEU A 124 -3.12 2.32 11.97
CA LEU A 124 -3.85 2.27 10.71
C LEU A 124 -3.51 3.45 9.78
N PRO A 125 -3.39 3.23 8.46
CA PRO A 125 -3.51 4.34 7.52
C PRO A 125 -4.85 5.06 7.72
N THR A 126 -4.94 6.31 7.29
CA THR A 126 -6.24 7.01 7.28
C THR A 126 -7.06 6.63 6.05
N THR A 127 -6.38 6.44 4.93
CA THR A 127 -6.96 6.10 3.62
C THR A 127 -6.17 5.01 2.94
N THR A 128 -6.87 4.26 2.08
CA THR A 128 -6.31 3.39 1.05
C THR A 128 -6.84 3.82 -0.31
N ASN A 129 -6.07 3.59 -1.36
CA ASN A 129 -6.38 3.96 -2.73
C ASN A 129 -6.25 2.72 -3.64
N LEU A 130 -7.08 2.68 -4.68
CA LEU A 130 -6.93 1.84 -5.86
C LEU A 130 -6.71 2.78 -7.05
N THR A 131 -5.69 2.51 -7.85
CA THR A 131 -5.52 3.14 -9.15
C THR A 131 -5.43 2.07 -10.23
N ILE A 132 -6.13 2.28 -11.34
CA ILE A 132 -6.21 1.40 -12.49
C ILE A 132 -5.75 2.18 -13.72
N SER A 133 -4.86 1.55 -14.49
CA SER A 133 -4.48 1.90 -15.86
C SER A 133 -4.99 0.79 -16.80
N GLU A 134 -4.77 0.91 -18.10
CA GLU A 134 -5.31 -0.04 -19.11
C GLU A 134 -5.03 -1.51 -18.78
N ASP A 135 -3.78 -1.85 -18.43
CA ASP A 135 -3.35 -3.24 -18.19
C ASP A 135 -2.89 -3.53 -16.76
N CYS A 136 -2.83 -2.50 -15.91
CA CYS A 136 -2.20 -2.59 -14.60
C CYS A 136 -3.02 -1.84 -13.55
N PHE A 137 -2.99 -2.33 -12.32
CA PHE A 137 -3.60 -1.65 -11.19
C PHE A 137 -2.62 -1.66 -10.01
N MET A 138 -2.82 -0.75 -9.07
CA MET A 138 -2.03 -0.72 -7.85
C MET A 138 -2.85 -0.16 -6.68
N PHE A 139 -2.67 -0.79 -5.53
CA PHE A 139 -3.17 -0.27 -4.26
C PHE A 139 -2.14 0.66 -3.61
N GLY A 140 -2.62 1.66 -2.88
CA GLY A 140 -1.78 2.58 -2.13
C GLY A 140 -2.33 2.85 -0.74
N ALA A 141 -1.46 3.18 0.22
CA ALA A 141 -1.84 3.50 1.58
C ALA A 141 -1.23 4.84 2.01
N SER A 142 -2.00 5.58 2.79
CA SER A 142 -1.49 6.79 3.44
C SER A 142 -0.43 6.45 4.50
N ILE A 143 0.52 7.36 4.74
CA ILE A 143 1.55 7.11 5.75
C ILE A 143 0.94 7.18 7.15
N CYS A 144 1.20 6.14 7.94
CA CYS A 144 0.94 6.14 9.37
C CYS A 144 1.97 5.25 10.09
N ILE A 145 2.85 5.87 10.87
CA ILE A 145 3.99 5.23 11.52
C ILE A 145 3.85 5.30 13.04
N GLY A 146 3.69 4.12 13.66
CA GLY A 146 3.79 3.94 15.11
C GLY A 146 2.51 4.28 15.87
N ILE A 147 2.29 3.61 17.00
CA ILE A 147 1.14 3.82 17.89
C ILE A 147 1.62 4.64 19.10
N PRO A 148 0.86 5.62 19.62
CA PRO A 148 1.20 6.27 20.88
C PRO A 148 1.27 5.23 22.00
N LYS A 149 2.47 4.96 22.50
CA LYS A 149 2.76 4.02 23.61
C LYS A 149 3.77 4.68 24.53
N HIS A 150 4.01 4.11 25.71
CA HIS A 150 4.91 4.67 26.74
C HIS A 150 6.30 5.16 26.27
N LYS A 151 6.79 4.72 25.09
CA LYS A 151 8.07 5.15 24.48
C LYS A 151 7.94 6.09 23.28
N LEU A 152 6.75 6.23 22.68
CA LEU A 152 6.51 7.04 21.48
C LEU A 152 5.47 8.11 21.79
N THR A 153 5.94 9.35 21.83
CA THR A 153 5.04 10.50 21.98
C THR A 153 4.33 10.80 20.67
N ARG A 154 3.19 11.52 20.74
CA ARG A 154 2.50 12.04 19.55
C ARG A 154 3.44 12.87 18.65
N LYS A 155 4.35 13.63 19.27
CA LYS A 155 5.37 14.42 18.55
C LYS A 155 6.29 13.52 17.73
N ASN A 156 6.82 12.45 18.31
CA ASN A 156 7.70 11.53 17.59
C ASN A 156 6.98 10.82 16.43
N ILE A 157 5.69 10.51 16.59
CA ILE A 157 4.87 9.93 15.52
C ILE A 157 4.69 10.93 14.38
N GLN A 158 4.39 12.19 14.68
CA GLN A 158 4.28 13.25 13.69
C GLN A 158 5.60 13.47 12.94
N GLU A 159 6.73 13.49 13.66
CA GLU A 159 8.08 13.62 13.08
C GLU A 159 8.41 12.44 12.14
N ASN A 160 8.08 11.21 12.54
CA ASN A 160 8.29 10.03 11.71
C ASN A 160 7.41 10.04 10.45
N ASN A 161 6.12 10.37 10.59
CA ASN A 161 5.22 10.52 9.45
C ASN A 161 5.70 11.61 8.49
N ALA A 162 6.12 12.76 9.00
CA ALA A 162 6.67 13.84 8.19
C ALA A 162 7.95 13.41 7.47
N SER A 163 8.85 12.69 8.14
CA SER A 163 10.09 12.18 7.55
C SER A 163 9.80 11.18 6.42
N ALA A 164 8.85 10.27 6.63
CA ALA A 164 8.43 9.32 5.59
C ALA A 164 7.74 10.01 4.42
N ALA A 165 6.92 11.02 4.70
CA ALA A 165 6.25 11.79 3.67
C ALA A 165 7.28 12.56 2.83
N SER A 166 8.29 13.15 3.47
CA SER A 166 9.44 13.77 2.80
C SER A 166 10.21 12.79 1.93
N ALA A 167 10.44 11.55 2.40
CA ALA A 167 11.13 10.54 1.59
C ALA A 167 10.34 10.20 0.31
N ARG A 168 9.00 10.20 0.34
CA ARG A 168 8.18 10.09 -0.87
C ARG A 168 8.32 11.32 -1.77
N VAL A 169 8.36 12.54 -1.22
CA VAL A 169 8.60 13.78 -2.00
C VAL A 169 9.94 13.70 -2.75
N ASP A 170 10.98 13.20 -2.10
CA ASP A 170 12.32 13.14 -2.70
C ASP A 170 12.42 12.22 -3.91
N VAL A 171 11.62 11.13 -3.92
CA VAL A 171 11.68 10.10 -4.97
C VAL A 171 10.55 10.20 -6.00
N ILE A 172 9.42 10.85 -5.68
CA ILE A 172 8.27 11.00 -6.56
C ILE A 172 8.31 12.39 -7.22
N PRO A 173 8.71 12.50 -8.50
CA PRO A 173 8.93 13.78 -9.16
C PRO A 173 7.66 14.64 -9.28
N SER A 174 6.50 14.03 -9.47
CA SER A 174 5.23 14.76 -9.57
C SER A 174 4.89 15.46 -8.26
N ILE A 175 5.14 14.83 -7.11
CA ILE A 175 4.94 15.45 -5.79
C ILE A 175 5.95 16.57 -5.57
N LYS A 176 7.24 16.31 -5.86
CA LYS A 176 8.29 17.33 -5.76
C LYS A 176 7.99 18.54 -6.63
N GLY A 177 7.46 18.30 -7.83
CA GLY A 177 7.00 19.34 -8.74
C GLY A 177 5.88 20.19 -8.15
N SER A 178 5.04 19.66 -7.27
CA SER A 178 3.90 20.38 -6.69
C SER A 178 4.20 21.10 -5.35
N THR A 179 5.33 20.84 -4.69
CA THR A 179 5.56 21.35 -3.32
C THR A 179 5.66 22.88 -3.21
N HIS A 180 5.83 23.58 -4.32
CA HIS A 180 5.90 25.04 -4.37
C HIS A 180 4.52 25.73 -4.29
N VAL A 181 3.43 24.97 -4.42
CA VAL A 181 2.07 25.52 -4.41
C VAL A 181 1.65 25.85 -2.97
N GLU A 182 1.28 27.11 -2.75
CA GLU A 182 0.70 27.55 -1.48
C GLU A 182 -0.71 26.98 -1.29
N MET A 183 -0.99 26.50 -0.09
CA MET A 183 -2.30 25.93 0.22
C MET A 183 -3.33 27.02 0.48
N PRO A 184 -4.50 26.97 -0.16
CA PRO A 184 -5.60 27.87 0.17
C PRO A 184 -6.01 27.70 1.64
N PRO A 185 -6.38 28.79 2.33
CA PRO A 185 -6.99 28.73 3.65
C PRO A 185 -8.23 27.82 3.63
N GLY A 186 -8.37 26.93 4.61
CA GLY A 186 -9.51 26.02 4.71
C GLY A 186 -9.47 24.79 3.79
N SER A 187 -8.37 24.56 3.06
CA SER A 187 -8.20 23.33 2.28
C SER A 187 -8.18 22.07 3.18
N ILE A 188 -8.85 21.00 2.71
CA ILE A 188 -9.16 19.76 3.45
C ILE A 188 -7.91 18.83 3.60
N CYS A 189 -6.69 19.37 3.57
CA CYS A 189 -5.46 18.59 3.47
C CYS A 189 -4.38 19.09 4.44
N GLY A 190 -4.55 18.81 5.74
CA GLY A 190 -3.63 19.23 6.79
C GLY A 190 -2.38 18.36 6.99
N HIS A 191 -2.20 17.27 6.23
CA HIS A 191 -1.02 16.40 6.35
C HIS A 191 0.14 16.86 5.45
N PRO A 192 1.39 16.43 5.69
CA PRO A 192 2.52 16.74 4.82
C PRO A 192 2.34 16.28 3.37
N TRP A 193 3.07 16.90 2.43
CA TRP A 193 3.22 16.39 1.06
C TRP A 193 3.82 14.98 1.08
N GLY A 194 3.37 14.10 0.17
CA GLY A 194 3.81 12.70 0.14
C GLY A 194 3.00 11.74 1.04
N ASN A 195 2.19 12.25 1.97
CA ASN A 195 1.46 11.38 2.90
C ASN A 195 0.30 10.60 2.27
N CYS A 196 -0.31 11.13 1.20
CA CYS A 196 -1.51 10.56 0.58
C CYS A 196 -1.33 9.12 0.09
N SER A 197 -2.44 8.39 0.04
CA SER A 197 -2.52 7.02 -0.48
C SER A 197 -2.34 6.95 -2.00
N GLU A 198 -2.65 8.03 -2.71
CA GLU A 198 -2.72 8.14 -4.17
C GLU A 198 -1.34 8.27 -4.81
N ALA A 199 -0.41 8.91 -4.10
CA ALA A 199 0.92 9.26 -4.60
C ALA A 199 1.71 8.07 -5.16
N THR A 200 1.83 7.00 -4.37
CA THR A 200 2.59 5.81 -4.74
C THR A 200 2.02 5.10 -5.97
N PRO A 201 0.72 4.74 -6.03
CA PRO A 201 0.17 4.06 -7.19
C PRO A 201 0.18 4.93 -8.46
N TRP A 202 -0.03 6.25 -8.35
CA TRP A 202 0.06 7.14 -9.52
C TRP A 202 1.47 7.19 -10.11
N GLU A 203 2.49 7.28 -9.27
CA GLU A 203 3.88 7.28 -9.72
C GLU A 203 4.29 5.92 -10.30
N ALA A 204 3.85 4.82 -9.68
CA ALA A 204 4.17 3.47 -10.12
C ALA A 204 3.62 3.14 -11.52
N LEU A 205 2.43 3.68 -11.83
CA LEU A 205 1.68 3.42 -13.06
C LEU A 205 1.82 4.53 -14.11
N ARG A 206 2.61 5.58 -13.88
CA ARG A 206 2.77 6.66 -14.87
C ARG A 206 3.48 6.15 -16.14
N GLY A 207 3.15 6.74 -17.28
CA GLY A 207 3.82 6.44 -18.55
C GLY A 207 5.28 6.85 -18.58
N GLU A 208 6.04 6.29 -19.54
CA GLU A 208 7.42 6.72 -19.81
C GLU A 208 7.45 7.95 -20.71
N ASP A 209 6.86 7.83 -21.89
CA ASP A 209 6.87 8.87 -22.93
C ASP A 209 5.47 9.21 -23.45
N CYS A 210 4.43 8.61 -22.87
CA CYS A 210 3.04 8.84 -23.26
C CYS A 210 2.15 9.04 -22.03
N SER A 211 1.12 9.86 -22.21
CA SER A 211 0.12 10.10 -21.17
C SER A 211 -0.79 8.89 -21.06
N VAL A 212 -0.74 8.19 -19.93
CA VAL A 212 -1.70 7.13 -19.59
C VAL A 212 -2.91 7.70 -18.84
N GLU A 213 -4.06 7.07 -18.95
CA GLU A 213 -5.21 7.40 -18.09
C GLU A 213 -5.17 6.56 -16.80
N LEU A 214 -5.28 7.23 -15.65
CA LEU A 214 -5.25 6.63 -14.33
C LEU A 214 -6.60 6.84 -13.63
N ASN A 215 -7.41 5.80 -13.60
CA ASN A 215 -8.68 5.78 -12.90
C ASN A 215 -8.42 5.50 -11.41
N SER A 216 -8.76 6.43 -10.51
CA SER A 216 -8.33 6.36 -9.12
C SER A 216 -9.48 6.54 -8.12
N LEU A 217 -9.60 5.60 -7.19
CA LEU A 217 -10.59 5.58 -6.11
C LEU A 217 -9.88 5.57 -4.76
N THR A 218 -10.25 6.49 -3.87
CA THR A 218 -9.76 6.50 -2.48
C THR A 218 -10.91 6.25 -1.53
N ILE A 219 -10.69 5.40 -0.52
CA ILE A 219 -11.64 5.22 0.58
C ILE A 219 -11.00 5.52 1.94
N THR A 220 -11.81 6.01 2.87
CA THR A 220 -11.44 6.17 4.27
C THR A 220 -11.38 4.81 4.96
N LEU A 221 -10.37 4.59 5.79
CA LEU A 221 -10.36 3.39 6.61
C LEU A 221 -11.38 3.49 7.73
N LYS A 222 -11.61 4.64 8.36
CA LYS A 222 -12.56 4.73 9.49
C LYS A 222 -13.96 4.24 9.13
N ASP A 223 -14.50 4.72 8.02
CA ASP A 223 -15.90 4.63 7.62
C ASP A 223 -16.11 3.83 6.33
N LEU A 224 -15.04 3.50 5.60
CA LEU A 224 -15.10 2.79 4.31
C LEU A 224 -15.89 3.56 3.24
N GLU A 225 -15.94 4.88 3.40
CA GLU A 225 -16.60 5.78 2.45
C GLU A 225 -15.59 6.29 1.43
N GLU A 226 -16.11 6.63 0.26
CA GLU A 226 -15.33 7.29 -0.78
C GLU A 226 -14.82 8.64 -0.29
N LYS A 227 -13.57 8.94 -0.65
CA LYS A 227 -12.94 10.22 -0.35
C LYS A 227 -12.53 10.91 -1.63
N GLU A 228 -13.00 12.14 -1.77
CA GLU A 228 -12.56 13.03 -2.85
C GLU A 228 -11.05 13.26 -2.83
N ILE A 229 -10.49 13.46 -4.02
CA ILE A 229 -9.07 13.81 -4.19
C ILE A 229 -8.80 15.14 -3.47
N CYS A 230 -7.88 15.12 -2.51
CA CYS A 230 -7.55 16.31 -1.75
C CYS A 230 -6.81 17.36 -2.61
N TYR A 231 -6.77 18.61 -2.13
CA TYR A 231 -6.11 19.71 -2.84
C TYR A 231 -4.68 19.38 -3.28
N LYS A 232 -3.84 18.82 -2.39
CA LYS A 232 -2.46 18.45 -2.72
C LYS A 232 -2.39 17.40 -3.83
N CYS A 233 -3.23 16.37 -3.76
CA CYS A 233 -3.29 15.35 -4.80
C CYS A 233 -3.81 15.91 -6.13
N ASN A 234 -4.73 16.88 -6.12
CA ASN A 234 -5.14 17.57 -7.34
C ASN A 234 -3.97 18.32 -8.00
N GLU A 235 -3.11 18.99 -7.21
CA GLU A 235 -1.90 19.62 -7.75
C GLU A 235 -0.90 18.60 -8.30
N VAL A 236 -0.75 17.44 -7.66
CA VAL A 236 0.06 16.33 -8.18
C VAL A 236 -0.52 15.84 -9.51
N ALA A 237 -1.82 15.62 -9.60
CA ALA A 237 -2.48 15.18 -10.83
C ALA A 237 -2.31 16.20 -11.97
N LYS A 238 -2.44 17.50 -11.68
CA LYS A 238 -2.15 18.57 -12.65
C LYS A 238 -0.68 18.54 -13.10
N THR A 239 0.24 18.34 -12.16
CA THR A 239 1.67 18.24 -12.44
C THR A 239 1.96 17.06 -13.36
N MET A 240 1.42 15.87 -13.07
CA MET A 240 1.55 14.69 -13.93
C MET A 240 1.00 14.93 -15.35
N LYS A 241 -0.15 15.62 -15.46
CA LYS A 241 -0.72 16.00 -16.75
C LYS A 241 0.18 16.97 -17.52
N SER A 242 0.74 17.97 -16.84
CA SER A 242 1.66 18.95 -17.45
C SER A 242 2.98 18.33 -17.90
N MET A 243 3.43 17.27 -17.20
CA MET A 243 4.59 16.47 -17.59
C MET A 243 4.30 15.50 -18.74
N GLY A 244 3.03 15.35 -19.16
CA GLY A 244 2.64 14.43 -20.22
C GLY A 244 2.71 12.95 -19.85
N VAL A 245 2.83 12.61 -18.55
CA VAL A 245 3.04 11.22 -18.09
C VAL A 245 1.74 10.52 -17.66
N ALA A 246 0.73 11.27 -17.22
CA ALA A 246 -0.56 10.69 -16.87
C ALA A 246 -1.69 11.73 -16.80
N LYS A 247 -2.92 11.28 -17.02
CA LYS A 247 -4.17 11.98 -16.72
C LYS A 247 -4.91 11.18 -15.65
N VAL A 248 -5.08 11.76 -14.47
CA VAL A 248 -5.85 11.15 -13.38
C VAL A 248 -7.35 11.44 -13.56
N VAL A 249 -8.17 10.39 -13.46
CA VAL A 249 -9.63 10.44 -13.51
C VAL A 249 -10.16 9.85 -12.19
N PRO A 250 -10.93 10.62 -11.39
CA PRO A 250 -11.58 10.07 -10.21
C PRO A 250 -12.56 8.96 -10.59
N MET A 251 -12.52 7.87 -9.85
CA MET A 251 -13.52 6.82 -9.88
C MET A 251 -14.51 7.01 -8.74
N HIS A 252 -15.74 6.56 -8.94
CA HIS A 252 -16.80 6.58 -7.93
C HIS A 252 -17.30 5.18 -7.63
N LEU A 253 -17.66 4.91 -6.37
CA LEU A 253 -18.27 3.64 -5.96
C LEU A 253 -19.69 3.46 -6.51
N PHE A 254 -20.34 4.54 -6.94
CA PHE A 254 -21.70 4.56 -7.46
C PHE A 254 -21.78 5.53 -8.64
N PRO A 255 -22.43 5.15 -9.76
CA PRO A 255 -22.73 6.07 -10.86
C PRO A 255 -23.84 7.08 -10.52
#